data_AF-A0A8H5HHP2-F1
#
_entry.id   AF-A0A8H5HHP2-F1
#
_cell.length_a   1.000
_cell.length_b   1.000
_cell.length_c   1.000
_cell.angle_alpha   90.00
_cell.angle_beta   90.00
_cell.angle_gamma   90.00
#
_symmetry.space_group_name_H-M   'P 1'
#
loop_
_entity.id
_entity.type
_entity.pdbx_description
1 polymer ?
#
loop_
_entity_poly.entity_id
_entity_poly.type
_entity_poly.pdbx_seq_one_letter_code
_entity_poly.pdbx_strand_id
1 'polypeptide(L)'
;MVFIRNLVGGLLAELEDDIDHDRFKRLLHYSRRLTSFENRAKLVQRVISVEEALEEVLSQDDDLNAMYLTDKKNNVVRAFQDHEDLEVLLESFTKQVEEIVNEAENIQSNVQSTQEIVELILDSNRNALLALDLQVSIATLGVGTGALIAGLFGMNLTSHMEDHAYAFYGMSTMSAAFALFVAWMGLRK
;
A
#
# COMPACT_ATOMS: atom_id res chain seq x y z
N MET A 1 14.41 -1.25 -21.52
CA MET A 1 14.74 -0.69 -20.19
C MET A 1 14.35 0.78 -20.04
N VAL A 2 14.71 1.69 -20.95
CA VAL A 2 14.38 3.14 -20.83
C VAL A 2 12.89 3.44 -21.04
N PHE A 3 12.22 2.68 -21.91
CA PHE A 3 10.79 2.88 -22.23
C PHE A 3 9.85 2.61 -21.04
N ILE A 4 10.13 1.57 -20.26
CA ILE A 4 9.33 1.18 -19.08
C ILE A 4 9.48 2.23 -17.97
N ARG A 5 10.68 2.80 -17.80
CA ARG A 5 10.94 3.81 -16.77
C ARG A 5 10.20 5.13 -17.02
N ASN A 6 10.06 5.54 -18.29
CA ASN A 6 9.26 6.70 -18.66
C ASN A 6 7.75 6.45 -18.54
N LEU A 7 7.29 5.23 -18.84
CA LEU A 7 5.89 4.84 -18.68
C LEU A 7 5.48 4.77 -17.20
N VAL A 8 6.33 4.21 -16.35
CA VAL A 8 6.15 4.17 -14.90
C VAL A 8 6.26 5.57 -14.29
N GLY A 9 7.18 6.42 -14.77
CA GLY A 9 7.28 7.81 -14.35
C GLY A 9 6.07 8.67 -14.74
N GLY A 10 5.50 8.45 -15.92
CA GLY A 10 4.26 9.11 -16.37
C GLY A 10 3.04 8.67 -15.56
N LEU A 11 2.90 7.36 -15.31
CA LEU A 11 1.84 6.81 -14.47
C LEU A 11 1.96 7.25 -13.01
N LEU A 12 3.19 7.40 -12.48
CA LEU A 12 3.43 7.92 -11.14
C LEU A 12 3.04 9.40 -11.02
N ALA A 13 3.32 10.21 -12.05
CA ALA A 13 2.91 11.62 -12.08
C ALA A 13 1.38 11.78 -12.24
N GLU A 14 0.72 10.87 -12.95
CA GLU A 14 -0.74 10.84 -13.11
C GLU A 14 -1.46 10.29 -11.86
N LEU A 15 -0.77 9.52 -11.02
CA LEU A 15 -1.22 9.07 -9.69
C LEU A 15 -0.97 10.10 -8.58
N GLU A 16 -0.09 11.08 -8.80
CA GLU A 16 0.22 12.17 -7.86
C GLU A 16 -0.87 13.26 -7.85
N ASP A 17 -1.64 13.41 -8.95
CA ASP A 17 -2.51 14.58 -9.15
C ASP A 17 -3.99 14.37 -8.76
N ASP A 18 -4.40 13.15 -8.39
CA ASP A 18 -5.82 12.89 -8.11
C ASP A 18 -5.97 11.97 -6.89
N ILE A 19 -6.14 12.63 -5.72
CA ILE A 19 -6.53 12.05 -4.42
C ILE A 19 -7.96 11.53 -4.54
N ASP A 20 -8.08 10.42 -5.26
CA ASP A 20 -9.36 9.83 -5.58
C ASP A 20 -9.73 8.89 -4.43
N HIS A 21 -10.60 9.37 -3.56
CA HIS A 21 -11.10 8.68 -2.36
C HIS A 21 -11.58 7.24 -2.67
N ASP A 22 -12.03 7.00 -3.91
CA ASP A 22 -12.43 5.68 -4.40
C ASP A 22 -11.23 4.75 -4.67
N ARG A 23 -10.08 5.26 -5.12
CA ARG A 23 -8.84 4.48 -5.25
C ARG A 23 -8.32 4.06 -3.87
N PHE A 24 -8.43 4.95 -2.88
CA PHE A 24 -8.03 4.62 -1.52
C PHE A 24 -8.94 3.58 -0.85
N LYS A 25 -10.26 3.70 -1.02
CA LYS A 25 -11.23 2.68 -0.59
C LYS A 25 -10.99 1.33 -1.26
N ARG A 26 -10.70 1.34 -2.57
CA ARG A 26 -10.34 0.13 -3.31
C ARG A 26 -9.10 -0.52 -2.71
N LEU A 27 -8.06 0.26 -2.42
CA LEU A 27 -6.83 -0.23 -1.80
C LEU A 27 -7.03 -0.84 -0.41
N LEU A 28 -7.84 -0.20 0.44
CA LEU A 28 -8.15 -0.73 1.77
C LEU A 28 -8.99 -2.01 1.71
N HIS A 29 -9.88 -2.10 0.72
CA HIS A 29 -10.63 -3.31 0.42
C HIS A 29 -9.72 -4.42 -0.14
N TYR A 30 -8.73 -4.08 -0.96
CA TYR A 30 -7.71 -5.02 -1.42
C TYR A 30 -6.82 -5.49 -0.28
N SER A 31 -6.39 -4.62 0.64
CA SER A 31 -5.60 -4.98 1.82
C SER A 31 -6.30 -6.00 2.73
N ARG A 32 -7.59 -5.78 3.06
CA ARG A 32 -8.37 -6.79 3.82
C ARG A 32 -8.55 -8.10 3.06
N ARG A 33 -8.70 -8.04 1.74
CA ARG A 33 -8.74 -9.26 0.90
C ARG A 33 -7.38 -9.95 0.85
N LEU A 34 -6.29 -9.20 0.95
CA LEU A 34 -4.92 -9.68 0.99
C LEU A 34 -4.62 -10.47 2.26
N THR A 35 -5.02 -9.96 3.42
CA THR A 35 -4.94 -10.71 4.68
C THR A 35 -5.78 -11.99 4.63
N SER A 36 -6.93 -11.95 3.93
CA SER A 36 -7.71 -13.17 3.66
C SER A 36 -7.02 -14.12 2.67
N PHE A 37 -6.10 -13.62 1.86
CA PHE A 37 -5.30 -14.37 0.90
C PHE A 37 -4.02 -14.92 1.54
N GLU A 38 -3.39 -14.20 2.46
CA GLU A 38 -2.28 -14.67 3.30
C GLU A 38 -2.73 -15.85 4.18
N ASN A 39 -3.95 -15.80 4.72
CA ASN A 39 -4.56 -16.95 5.37
C ASN A 39 -4.87 -18.12 4.40
N ARG A 40 -5.02 -17.85 3.10
CA ARG A 40 -5.09 -18.90 2.05
C ARG A 40 -3.70 -19.36 1.60
N ALA A 41 -2.66 -18.55 1.73
CA ALA A 41 -1.28 -18.99 1.53
C ALA A 41 -0.84 -20.00 2.60
N LYS A 42 -1.40 -19.92 3.82
CA LYS A 42 -1.32 -21.05 4.76
C LYS A 42 -1.99 -22.34 4.24
N LEU A 43 -2.95 -22.25 3.32
CA LEU A 43 -3.45 -23.42 2.59
C LEU A 43 -2.47 -23.87 1.51
N VAL A 44 -1.70 -22.96 0.89
CA VAL A 44 -0.56 -23.33 0.04
C VAL A 44 0.47 -24.10 0.85
N GLN A 45 0.76 -23.72 2.10
CA GLN A 45 1.54 -24.55 3.02
C GLN A 45 0.93 -25.94 3.27
N ARG A 46 -0.40 -26.06 3.27
CA ARG A 46 -1.06 -27.37 3.31
C ARG A 46 -0.91 -28.12 1.98
N VAL A 47 -0.90 -27.43 0.85
CA VAL A 47 -0.62 -28.04 -0.44
C VAL A 47 0.83 -28.52 -0.50
N ILE A 48 1.79 -27.76 0.06
CA ILE A 48 3.18 -28.21 0.25
C ILE A 48 3.22 -29.47 1.12
N SER A 49 2.44 -29.55 2.22
CA SER A 49 2.35 -30.80 2.99
C SER A 49 1.67 -31.95 2.23
N VAL A 50 0.82 -31.65 1.24
CA VAL A 50 0.20 -32.66 0.36
C VAL A 50 1.20 -33.12 -0.69
N GLU A 51 2.02 -32.21 -1.22
CA GLU A 51 3.16 -32.52 -2.08
C GLU A 51 4.16 -33.40 -1.33
N GLU A 52 4.58 -33.02 -0.12
CA GLU A 52 5.46 -33.83 0.75
C GLU A 52 4.85 -35.21 1.03
N ALA A 53 3.54 -35.29 1.30
CA ALA A 53 2.87 -36.57 1.53
C ALA A 53 2.74 -37.41 0.24
N LEU A 54 2.52 -36.78 -0.91
CA LEU A 54 2.52 -37.44 -2.22
C LEU A 54 3.91 -37.96 -2.56
N GLU A 55 4.94 -37.17 -2.29
CA GLU A 55 6.35 -37.51 -2.51
C GLU A 55 6.81 -38.62 -1.55
N GLU A 56 6.35 -38.61 -0.29
CA GLU A 56 6.54 -39.70 0.67
C GLU A 56 5.93 -41.01 0.16
N VAL A 57 4.70 -40.97 -0.34
CA VAL A 57 4.02 -42.13 -0.95
C VAL A 57 4.75 -42.61 -2.21
N LEU A 58 5.19 -41.69 -3.07
CA LEU A 58 5.97 -41.98 -4.28
C LEU A 58 7.34 -42.63 -3.93
N SER A 59 7.90 -42.32 -2.76
CA SER A 59 9.17 -42.90 -2.30
C SER A 59 9.06 -44.34 -1.77
N GLN A 60 7.84 -44.83 -1.52
CA GLN A 60 7.59 -46.14 -0.94
C GLN A 60 6.87 -47.07 -1.93
N ASP A 61 7.64 -47.89 -2.63
CA ASP A 61 7.15 -48.94 -3.55
C ASP A 61 6.11 -49.87 -2.89
N ASP A 62 6.26 -50.17 -1.60
CA ASP A 62 5.31 -50.97 -0.82
C ASP A 62 3.92 -50.33 -0.75
N ASP A 63 3.86 -49.02 -0.55
CA ASP A 63 2.61 -48.27 -0.46
C ASP A 63 1.96 -48.15 -1.84
N LEU A 64 2.74 -47.88 -2.88
CA LEU A 64 2.29 -47.87 -4.28
C LEU A 64 1.68 -49.23 -4.67
N ASN A 65 2.33 -50.33 -4.32
CA ASN A 65 1.81 -51.68 -4.54
C ASN A 65 0.52 -51.94 -3.74
N ALA A 66 0.44 -51.43 -2.51
CA ALA A 66 -0.73 -51.59 -1.65
C ALA A 66 -1.98 -50.87 -2.18
N MET A 67 -1.82 -49.86 -3.05
CA MET A 67 -2.93 -49.11 -3.67
C MET A 67 -3.68 -49.90 -4.75
N TYR A 68 -3.12 -50.99 -5.27
CA TYR A 68 -3.80 -51.88 -6.23
C TYR A 68 -4.82 -52.82 -5.55
N LEU A 69 -5.85 -52.21 -4.96
CA LEU A 69 -6.86 -52.89 -4.14
C LEU A 69 -7.69 -53.93 -4.92
N THR A 70 -7.95 -53.67 -6.21
CA THR A 70 -8.70 -54.57 -7.09
C THR A 70 -7.96 -55.91 -7.28
N ASP A 71 -6.65 -55.85 -7.45
CA ASP A 71 -5.83 -57.04 -7.70
C ASP A 71 -5.58 -57.82 -6.42
N LYS A 72 -5.43 -57.11 -5.30
CA LYS A 72 -5.39 -57.69 -3.96
C LYS A 72 -6.68 -58.44 -3.63
N LYS A 73 -7.83 -57.92 -4.05
CA LYS A 73 -9.13 -58.60 -3.92
C LYS A 73 -9.24 -59.84 -4.81
N ASN A 74 -8.60 -59.83 -5.97
CA ASN A 74 -8.63 -60.92 -6.95
C ASN A 74 -7.52 -61.98 -6.72
N ASN A 75 -6.73 -61.89 -5.64
CA ASN A 75 -5.57 -62.76 -5.34
C ASN A 75 -4.52 -62.80 -6.47
N VAL A 76 -4.38 -61.70 -7.22
CA VAL A 76 -3.32 -61.58 -8.22
C VAL A 76 -2.04 -61.21 -7.49
N VAL A 77 -1.01 -62.07 -7.59
CA VAL A 77 0.32 -61.81 -7.03
C VAL A 77 1.06 -60.92 -8.03
N ARG A 78 1.15 -59.62 -7.74
CA ARG A 78 2.01 -58.69 -8.48
C ARG A 78 3.45 -58.80 -8.02
N ALA A 79 4.38 -58.55 -8.94
CA ALA A 79 5.78 -58.35 -8.60
C ALA A 79 5.95 -56.99 -7.91
N PHE A 80 6.98 -56.87 -7.08
CA PHE A 80 7.24 -55.66 -6.27
C PHE A 80 7.46 -54.39 -7.11
N GLN A 81 7.72 -54.49 -8.42
CA GLN A 81 7.97 -53.36 -9.32
C GLN A 81 6.82 -53.08 -10.30
N ASP A 82 5.66 -53.75 -10.13
CA ASP A 82 4.51 -53.62 -11.05
C ASP A 82 3.59 -52.46 -10.66
N HIS A 83 4.20 -51.30 -10.36
CA HIS A 83 3.54 -50.04 -9.95
C HIS A 83 3.82 -48.84 -10.86
N GLU A 84 4.61 -49.00 -11.93
CA GLU A 84 5.08 -47.93 -12.81
C GLU A 84 3.96 -47.04 -13.37
N ASP A 85 2.82 -47.62 -13.77
CA ASP A 85 1.68 -46.84 -14.30
C ASP A 85 1.06 -45.89 -13.25
N LEU A 86 1.00 -46.31 -11.98
CA LEU A 86 0.47 -45.49 -10.89
C LEU A 86 1.48 -44.43 -10.46
N GLU A 87 2.75 -44.80 -10.43
CA GLU A 87 3.87 -43.91 -10.10
C GLU A 87 3.94 -42.73 -11.09
N VAL A 88 3.94 -43.01 -12.40
CA VAL A 88 3.94 -41.98 -13.45
C VAL A 88 2.72 -41.05 -13.33
N LEU A 89 1.55 -41.60 -12.99
CA LEU A 89 0.33 -40.82 -12.80
C LEU A 89 0.45 -39.89 -11.59
N LEU A 90 0.90 -40.40 -10.44
CA LEU A 90 1.09 -39.59 -9.24
C LEU A 90 2.18 -38.54 -9.43
N GLU A 91 3.29 -38.86 -10.09
CA GLU A 91 4.37 -37.90 -10.38
C GLU A 91 3.87 -36.74 -11.27
N SER A 92 3.04 -37.04 -12.27
CA SER A 92 2.41 -36.01 -13.10
C SER A 92 1.48 -35.09 -12.30
N PHE A 93 0.74 -35.63 -11.32
CA PHE A 93 -0.12 -34.82 -10.46
C PHE A 93 0.69 -33.98 -9.48
N THR A 94 1.73 -34.54 -8.86
CA THR A 94 2.62 -33.83 -7.95
C THR A 94 3.28 -32.63 -8.65
N LYS A 95 3.82 -32.81 -9.86
CA LYS A 95 4.39 -31.68 -10.64
C LYS A 95 3.38 -30.59 -10.98
N GLN A 96 2.15 -30.96 -11.29
CA GLN A 96 1.09 -29.97 -11.56
C GLN A 96 0.72 -29.19 -10.30
N VAL A 97 0.74 -29.84 -9.14
CA VAL A 97 0.52 -29.19 -7.84
C VAL A 97 1.66 -28.23 -7.51
N GLU A 98 2.91 -28.63 -7.70
CA GLU A 98 4.11 -27.81 -7.50
C GLU A 98 4.07 -26.53 -8.35
N GLU A 99 3.70 -26.64 -9.63
CA GLU A 99 3.60 -25.49 -10.54
C GLU A 99 2.54 -24.47 -10.07
N ILE A 100 1.39 -24.95 -9.60
CA ILE A 100 0.32 -24.11 -9.05
C ILE A 100 0.76 -23.42 -7.75
N VAL A 101 1.50 -24.12 -6.88
CA VAL A 101 2.06 -23.56 -5.64
C VAL A 101 3.02 -22.42 -5.96
N ASN A 102 3.96 -22.65 -6.88
CA ASN A 102 4.95 -21.66 -7.29
C ASN A 102 4.31 -20.40 -7.92
N GLU A 103 3.27 -20.56 -8.75
CA GLU A 103 2.54 -19.40 -9.28
C GLU A 103 1.80 -18.64 -8.17
N ALA A 104 1.17 -19.35 -7.22
CA ALA A 104 0.44 -18.74 -6.12
C ALA A 104 1.37 -17.93 -5.20
N GLU A 105 2.56 -18.44 -4.89
CA GLU A 105 3.58 -17.74 -4.10
C GLU A 105 4.08 -16.46 -4.80
N ASN A 106 4.36 -16.54 -6.11
CA ASN A 106 4.75 -15.39 -6.90
C ASN A 106 3.67 -14.29 -6.90
N ILE A 107 2.40 -14.68 -7.07
CA ILE A 107 1.28 -13.74 -6.99
C ILE A 107 1.21 -13.11 -5.60
N GLN A 108 1.34 -13.90 -4.54
CA GLN A 108 1.31 -13.40 -3.17
C GLN A 108 2.43 -12.39 -2.91
N SER A 109 3.65 -12.68 -3.33
CA SER A 109 4.80 -11.78 -3.18
C SER A 109 4.58 -10.45 -3.89
N ASN A 110 4.15 -10.48 -5.16
CA ASN A 110 3.83 -9.28 -5.94
C ASN A 110 2.75 -8.43 -5.27
N VAL A 111 1.75 -9.09 -4.70
CA VAL A 111 0.63 -8.48 -4.01
C VAL A 111 1.08 -7.82 -2.70
N GLN A 112 1.99 -8.44 -1.94
CA GLN A 112 2.60 -7.84 -0.75
C GLN A 112 3.46 -6.61 -1.09
N SER A 113 4.32 -6.70 -2.11
CA SER A 113 5.09 -5.54 -2.58
C SER A 113 4.19 -4.38 -3.02
N THR A 114 3.04 -4.68 -3.61
CA THR A 114 2.05 -3.66 -3.97
C THR A 114 1.45 -2.99 -2.73
N GLN A 115 1.21 -3.73 -1.63
CA GLN A 115 0.73 -3.12 -0.39
C GLN A 115 1.75 -2.16 0.21
N GLU A 116 3.03 -2.54 0.24
CA GLU A 116 4.10 -1.68 0.74
C GLU A 116 4.16 -0.36 -0.05
N ILE A 117 4.05 -0.42 -1.38
CA ILE A 117 3.98 0.77 -2.23
C ILE A 117 2.78 1.65 -1.85
N VAL A 118 1.63 1.03 -1.57
CA VAL A 118 0.42 1.75 -1.19
C VAL A 118 0.58 2.43 0.15
N GLU A 119 1.14 1.75 1.14
CA GLU A 119 1.43 2.33 2.45
C GLU A 119 2.37 3.54 2.33
N LEU A 120 3.41 3.43 1.51
CA LEU A 120 4.31 4.55 1.21
C LEU A 120 3.57 5.75 0.59
N ILE A 121 2.65 5.51 -0.35
CA ILE A 121 1.84 6.57 -0.96
C ILE A 121 0.94 7.25 0.08
N LEU A 122 0.42 6.50 1.05
CA LEU A 122 -0.45 7.04 2.09
C LEU A 122 0.30 7.86 3.11
N ASP A 123 1.47 7.39 3.52
CA ASP A 123 2.33 8.15 4.40
C ASP A 123 2.80 9.45 3.71
N SER A 124 3.09 9.40 2.41
CA SER A 124 3.39 10.59 1.62
C SER A 124 2.21 11.57 1.60
N ASN A 125 0.99 11.10 1.33
CA ASN A 125 -0.22 11.93 1.36
C ASN A 125 -0.49 12.52 2.74
N ARG A 126 -0.32 11.74 3.80
CA ARG A 126 -0.43 12.22 5.18
C ARG A 126 0.60 13.30 5.46
N ASN A 127 1.83 13.13 5.00
CA ASN A 127 2.89 14.11 5.15
C ASN A 127 2.59 15.40 4.35
N ALA A 128 2.03 15.28 3.14
CA ALA A 128 1.57 16.41 2.34
C ALA A 128 0.43 17.18 3.04
N LEU A 129 -0.54 16.47 3.62
CA LEU A 129 -1.62 17.10 4.40
C LEU A 129 -1.10 17.81 5.65
N LEU A 130 -0.15 17.22 6.37
CA LEU A 130 0.50 17.87 7.51
C LEU A 130 1.28 19.13 7.08
N ALA A 131 1.96 19.08 5.94
CA ALA A 131 2.63 20.25 5.39
C ALA A 131 1.62 21.35 5.03
N LEU A 132 0.50 21.00 4.41
CA LEU A 132 -0.57 21.95 4.08
C LEU A 132 -1.17 22.56 5.36
N ASP A 133 -1.46 21.75 6.37
CA ASP A 133 -1.99 22.23 7.66
C ASP A 133 -1.02 23.21 8.34
N LEU A 134 0.29 22.92 8.28
CA LEU A 134 1.32 23.82 8.77
C LEU A 134 1.31 25.16 7.99
N GLN A 135 1.21 25.12 6.66
CA GLN A 135 1.15 26.31 5.81
C GLN A 135 -0.10 27.16 6.13
N VAL A 136 -1.27 26.54 6.29
CA VAL A 136 -2.52 27.22 6.65
C VAL A 136 -2.44 27.80 8.06
N SER A 137 -1.84 27.08 9.01
CA SER A 137 -1.60 27.56 10.36
C SER A 137 -0.70 28.80 10.36
N ILE A 138 0.40 28.78 9.60
CA ILE A 138 1.30 29.92 9.41
C ILE A 138 0.58 31.11 8.78
N ALA A 139 -0.23 30.88 7.75
CA ALA A 139 -1.03 31.92 7.11
C ALA A 139 -2.03 32.54 8.10
N THR A 140 -2.69 31.71 8.90
CA THR A 140 -3.65 32.15 9.93
C THR A 140 -2.96 32.96 11.04
N LEU A 141 -1.75 32.56 11.46
CA LEU A 141 -0.93 33.35 12.38
C LEU A 141 -0.51 34.70 11.78
N GLY A 142 -0.14 34.74 10.50
CA GLY A 142 0.15 35.98 9.77
C GLY A 142 -1.06 36.93 9.74
N VAL A 143 -2.23 36.41 9.38
CA VAL A 143 -3.49 37.18 9.39
C VAL A 143 -3.85 37.61 10.82
N GLY A 144 -3.71 36.74 11.82
CA GLY A 144 -4.02 37.04 13.22
C GLY A 144 -3.14 38.14 13.81
N THR A 145 -1.84 38.16 13.49
CA THR A 145 -0.93 39.23 13.92
C THR A 145 -1.24 40.56 13.23
N GLY A 146 -1.56 40.56 11.93
CA GLY A 146 -2.05 41.76 11.23
C GLY A 146 -3.36 42.28 11.81
N ALA A 147 -4.32 41.40 12.08
CA ALA A 147 -5.61 41.71 12.68
C ALA A 147 -5.45 42.26 14.11
N LEU A 148 -4.50 41.77 14.90
CA LEU A 148 -4.17 42.32 16.22
C LEU A 148 -3.68 43.77 16.13
N ILE A 149 -2.77 44.06 15.19
CA ILE A 149 -2.29 45.44 14.96
C ILE A 149 -3.47 46.32 14.54
N ALA A 150 -4.26 45.88 13.56
CA ALA A 150 -5.44 46.61 13.09
C ALA A 150 -6.47 46.82 14.22
N GLY A 151 -6.68 45.84 15.09
CA GLY A 151 -7.56 45.92 16.24
C GLY A 151 -7.06 46.87 17.32
N LEU A 152 -5.76 46.83 17.66
CA LEU A 152 -5.15 47.76 18.62
C LEU A 152 -5.30 49.23 18.20
N PHE A 153 -5.16 49.52 16.91
CA PHE A 153 -5.30 50.88 16.38
C PHE A 153 -6.73 51.24 15.96
N GLY A 154 -7.62 50.26 15.80
CA GLY A 154 -9.05 50.47 15.57
C GLY A 154 -9.88 50.59 16.84
N MET A 155 -9.32 50.25 17.99
CA MET A 155 -9.92 50.53 19.29
C MET A 155 -9.80 52.02 19.61
N ASN A 156 -10.83 52.57 20.28
CA ASN A 156 -10.93 53.97 20.72
C ASN A 156 -9.92 54.31 21.84
N LEU A 157 -8.63 54.09 21.57
CA LEU A 157 -7.49 54.49 22.37
C LEU A 157 -7.06 55.86 21.85
N THR A 158 -6.75 56.79 22.75
CA THR A 158 -6.24 58.15 22.42
C THR A 158 -4.83 58.09 21.85
N SER A 159 -4.69 57.50 20.67
CA SER A 159 -3.52 57.58 19.84
C SER A 159 -3.54 58.96 19.18
N HIS A 160 -2.64 59.87 19.58
CA HIS A 160 -2.44 61.21 18.99
C HIS A 160 -2.11 61.20 17.48
N MET A 161 -2.33 60.08 16.78
CA MET A 161 -2.12 59.86 15.35
C MET A 161 -3.41 60.01 14.52
N GLU A 162 -4.58 60.21 15.14
CA GLU A 162 -5.88 60.33 14.45
C GLU A 162 -6.06 61.64 13.65
N ASP A 163 -5.32 62.70 13.99
CA ASP A 163 -5.46 64.02 13.34
C ASP A 163 -4.87 64.10 11.92
N HIS A 164 -4.15 63.07 11.47
CA HIS A 164 -3.54 63.03 10.14
C HIS A 164 -4.37 62.22 9.14
N ALA A 165 -4.81 62.87 8.05
CA ALA A 165 -5.61 62.27 6.97
C ALA A 165 -4.99 61.01 6.32
N TYR A 166 -3.68 60.82 6.42
CA TYR A 166 -2.96 59.65 5.88
C TYR A 166 -2.67 58.55 6.91
N ALA A 167 -2.94 58.78 8.21
CA ALA A 167 -2.60 57.84 9.27
C ALA A 167 -3.33 56.50 9.10
N PHE A 168 -4.61 56.53 8.72
CA PHE A 168 -5.39 55.32 8.44
C PHE A 168 -4.74 54.45 7.34
N TYR A 169 -4.41 55.06 6.20
CA TYR A 169 -3.78 54.36 5.08
C TYR A 169 -2.37 53.84 5.43
N GLY A 170 -1.57 54.61 6.17
CA GLY A 170 -0.25 54.18 6.65
C GLY A 170 -0.33 52.98 7.59
N MET A 171 -1.29 52.99 8.52
CA MET A 171 -1.47 51.90 9.49
C MET A 171 -2.03 50.63 8.86
N SER A 172 -3.00 50.74 7.95
CA SER A 172 -3.53 49.59 7.21
C SER A 172 -2.47 48.94 6.32
N THR A 173 -1.66 49.74 5.62
CA THR A 173 -0.57 49.23 4.78
C THR A 173 0.54 48.59 5.62
N MET A 174 0.88 49.17 6.78
CA MET A 174 1.88 48.61 7.69
C MET A 174 1.41 47.29 8.32
N SER A 175 0.15 47.20 8.75
CA SER A 175 -0.44 45.96 9.26
C SER A 175 -0.47 44.86 8.20
N ALA A 176 -0.90 45.18 6.97
CA ALA A 176 -0.91 44.24 5.85
C ALA A 176 0.51 43.77 5.47
N ALA A 177 1.48 44.70 5.44
CA ALA A 177 2.88 44.37 5.17
C ALA A 177 3.47 43.46 6.27
N PHE A 178 3.14 43.70 7.53
CA PHE A 178 3.61 42.89 8.65
C PHE A 178 2.99 41.47 8.63
N ALA A 179 1.69 41.35 8.34
CA ALA A 179 1.02 40.07 8.17
C ALA A 179 1.63 39.23 7.04
N LEU A 180 1.88 39.86 5.88
CA LEU A 180 2.54 39.22 4.74
C LEU A 180 3.98 38.84 5.04
N PHE A 181 4.72 39.67 5.77
CA PHE A 181 6.08 39.37 6.19
C PHE A 181 6.16 38.15 7.12
N VAL A 182 5.25 38.06 8.10
CA VAL A 182 5.16 36.92 9.02
C VAL A 182 4.79 35.64 8.27
N ALA A 183 3.78 35.70 7.39
CA ALA A 183 3.38 34.55 6.57
C ALA A 183 4.52 34.11 5.63
N TRP A 184 5.21 35.05 4.99
CA TRP A 184 6.32 34.76 4.08
C TRP A 184 7.54 34.18 4.80
N MET A 185 7.88 34.69 5.98
CA MET A 185 8.96 34.14 6.80
C MET A 185 8.63 32.72 7.29
N GLY A 186 7.37 32.46 7.63
CA GLY A 186 6.93 31.12 8.03
C GLY A 186 6.93 30.11 6.88
N LEU A 187 6.51 30.50 5.68
CA LEU A 187 6.47 29.60 4.51
C LEU A 187 7.86 29.29 3.90
N ARG A 188 8.87 30.11 4.20
CA ARG A 188 10.25 29.92 3.73
C ARG A 188 11.08 28.97 4.59
N LYS A 189 10.57 28.55 5.74
CA LYS A 189 11.19 27.55 6.62
C LYS A 189 10.53 26.20 6.42
#